data_AF-F9FG39-F1
#
_entry.id   AF-F9FG39-F1
#
_cell.length_a   1.000
_cell.length_b   1.000
_cell.length_c   1.000
_cell.angle_alpha   90.00
_cell.angle_beta   90.00
_cell.angle_gamma   90.00
#
_symmetry.space_group_name_H-M   'P 1'
#
loop_
_entity.id
_entity.type
_entity.pdbx_description
1 polymer ?
#
loop_
_entity_poly.entity_id
_entity_poly.type
_entity_poly.pdbx_seq_one_letter_code
_entity_poly.pdbx_strand_id
1 'polypeptide(L)'
;MALENLAPELISLILRNVDSPRGLHDMISASPLCLRVFSKTSHIFLSSMIRNTLPTDNLRHFLTVRQTPLPATKSIVTEFLERYFDASCSFNFPTEKSELMLLCRLYNRLTFLISCYTEYMYRLGLVDSILIPTSTECIRLQRAFLRFEIYCRVFPADGSVPLETVSANDEFSSIEQFDLFISRLSPWEVEEIACVELYVTLMIRDYIDELESQFMSAANKYARLAWPLLPEPESEAEIKTKNETERKRERDTLVELTALDQTSLSLFSKEGRYRSSDNISYMTSLGLDFIYDLCTAGERRSELIRSNCQYSREFLPEALRYSPMWPPDHQYEETATLQNDSSCSNLGYVIFSRVEGDERMYKPITTTGGRYSGIRQLGYVFWDSERILFPEIYDKLEDMKCMLWQDITFRFDPGAQNGAGERLEGVKIHRDQMQTLERDFGYISRPPRASMESN
;
A
#
# COMPACT_ATOMS: atom_id res chain seq x y z
N MET A 1 -2.87 -23.33 39.27
CA MET A 1 -3.08 -22.28 40.29
C MET A 1 -3.99 -21.22 39.70
N ALA A 2 -5.12 -20.92 40.32
CA ALA A 2 -6.00 -19.87 39.81
C ALA A 2 -5.35 -18.50 40.05
N LEU A 3 -5.25 -17.67 39.00
CA LEU A 3 -4.81 -16.27 39.07
C LEU A 3 -5.57 -15.47 40.15
N GLU A 4 -6.76 -15.93 40.52
CA GLU A 4 -7.64 -15.30 41.49
C GLU A 4 -7.14 -15.38 42.94
N ASN A 5 -6.21 -16.28 43.24
CA ASN A 5 -5.65 -16.45 44.58
C ASN A 5 -4.34 -15.67 44.79
N LEU A 6 -3.85 -14.96 43.76
CA LEU A 6 -2.61 -14.20 43.83
C LEU A 6 -2.83 -12.81 44.45
N ALA A 7 -1.83 -12.33 45.18
CA ALA A 7 -1.82 -10.96 45.68
C ALA A 7 -1.79 -9.95 44.51
N PRO A 8 -2.44 -8.77 44.64
CA PRO A 8 -2.47 -7.75 43.58
C PRO A 8 -1.08 -7.32 43.07
N GLU A 9 -0.06 -7.38 43.93
CA GLU A 9 1.34 -7.08 43.60
C GLU A 9 1.93 -8.13 42.65
N LEU A 10 1.62 -9.41 42.86
CA LEU A 10 2.04 -10.49 41.96
C LEU A 10 1.31 -10.40 40.62
N ILE A 11 0.01 -10.08 40.63
CA ILE A 11 -0.76 -9.84 39.40
C ILE A 11 -0.17 -8.65 38.64
N SER A 12 0.21 -7.58 39.33
CA SER A 12 0.87 -6.41 38.73
C SER A 12 2.20 -6.78 38.06
N LEU A 13 3.03 -7.59 38.72
CA LEU A 13 4.28 -8.09 38.12
C LEU A 13 4.01 -8.95 36.89
N ILE A 14 3.02 -9.83 36.94
CA ILE A 14 2.64 -10.66 35.78
C ILE A 14 2.21 -9.78 34.61
N LEU A 15 1.29 -8.83 34.83
CA LEU A 15 0.78 -7.94 33.77
C LEU A 15 1.86 -7.04 33.16
N ARG A 16 2.95 -6.73 33.88
CA ARG A 16 4.08 -5.94 33.36
C ARG A 16 5.03 -6.73 32.47
N ASN A 17 5.02 -8.06 32.55
CA ASN A 17 5.86 -8.95 31.76
C ASN A 17 5.09 -9.59 30.60
N VAL A 18 3.99 -8.96 30.17
CA VAL A 18 3.24 -9.41 29.01
C VAL A 18 3.81 -8.76 27.76
N ASP A 19 4.20 -9.59 26.80
CA ASP A 19 4.99 -9.16 25.63
C ASP A 19 4.13 -9.08 24.35
N SER A 20 2.80 -8.99 24.51
CA SER A 20 1.89 -8.73 23.39
C SER A 20 0.62 -7.98 23.82
N PRO A 21 0.11 -7.04 22.99
CA PRO A 21 -1.16 -6.37 23.25
C PRO A 21 -2.33 -7.35 23.38
N ARG A 22 -2.34 -8.41 22.57
CA ARG A 22 -3.37 -9.46 22.60
C ARG A 22 -3.31 -10.26 23.89
N GLY A 23 -2.12 -10.68 24.32
CA GLY A 23 -1.96 -11.37 25.60
C GLY A 23 -2.45 -10.51 26.77
N LEU A 24 -2.16 -9.21 26.75
CA LEU A 24 -2.62 -8.30 27.80
C LEU A 24 -4.15 -8.20 27.79
N HIS A 25 -4.75 -8.05 26.61
CA HIS A 25 -6.21 -8.04 26.44
C HIS A 25 -6.87 -9.33 26.93
N ASP A 26 -6.33 -10.48 26.56
CA ASP A 26 -6.89 -11.78 26.92
C ASP A 26 -6.81 -12.00 28.44
N MET A 27 -5.71 -11.59 29.08
CA MET A 27 -5.55 -11.68 30.53
C MET A 27 -6.53 -10.78 31.30
N ILE A 28 -6.75 -9.54 30.85
CA ILE A 28 -7.71 -8.64 31.51
C ILE A 28 -9.16 -9.07 31.24
N SER A 29 -9.43 -9.69 30.09
CA SER A 29 -10.76 -10.19 29.74
C SER A 29 -11.11 -11.46 30.51
N ALA A 30 -10.12 -12.32 30.76
CA ALA A 30 -10.31 -13.59 31.44
C ALA A 30 -10.44 -13.48 32.98
N SER A 31 -10.05 -12.36 33.59
CA SER A 31 -10.05 -12.21 35.05
C SER A 31 -10.47 -10.82 35.53
N PRO A 32 -11.55 -10.71 36.34
CA PRO A 32 -11.96 -9.43 36.96
C PRO A 32 -10.90 -8.82 37.88
N LEU A 33 -10.05 -9.65 38.49
CA LEU A 33 -8.94 -9.18 39.32
C LEU A 33 -7.83 -8.55 38.48
N CYS A 34 -7.47 -9.18 37.35
CA CYS A 34 -6.55 -8.59 36.38
C CYS A 34 -7.08 -7.26 35.84
N LEU A 35 -8.37 -7.20 35.47
CA LEU A 35 -9.01 -5.96 35.04
C LEU A 35 -8.94 -4.88 36.12
N ARG A 36 -9.25 -5.21 37.38
CA ARG A 36 -9.22 -4.24 38.49
C ARG A 36 -7.80 -3.70 38.73
N VAL A 37 -6.78 -4.56 38.67
CA VAL A 37 -5.37 -4.15 38.80
C VAL A 37 -4.98 -3.26 37.62
N PHE A 38 -5.32 -3.67 36.40
CA PHE A 38 -5.05 -2.91 35.18
C PHE A 38 -5.71 -1.52 35.21
N SER A 39 -6.99 -1.42 35.55
CA SER A 39 -7.75 -0.16 35.55
C SER A 39 -7.18 0.89 36.49
N LYS A 40 -6.53 0.49 37.60
CA LYS A 40 -5.92 1.43 38.55
C LYS A 40 -4.69 2.13 37.99
N THR A 41 -3.86 1.44 37.21
CA THR A 41 -2.59 1.97 36.68
C THR A 41 -2.33 1.52 35.24
N SER A 42 -3.31 1.70 34.36
CA SER A 42 -3.28 1.14 33.00
C SER A 42 -2.09 1.64 32.16
N HIS A 43 -1.66 2.88 32.37
CA HIS A 43 -0.54 3.48 31.64
C HIS A 43 0.80 2.77 31.93
N ILE A 44 1.02 2.30 33.16
CA ILE A 44 2.26 1.57 33.53
C ILE A 44 2.31 0.24 32.79
N PHE A 45 1.19 -0.50 32.78
CA PHE A 45 1.12 -1.80 32.10
C PHE A 45 1.26 -1.66 30.58
N LEU A 46 0.61 -0.65 29.98
CA LEU A 46 0.75 -0.38 28.55
C LEU A 46 2.18 0.03 28.19
N SER A 47 2.82 0.88 29.00
CA SER A 47 4.22 1.29 28.79
C SER A 47 5.18 0.11 28.87
N SER A 48 5.05 -0.74 29.90
CA SER A 48 5.86 -1.96 30.03
C SER A 48 5.62 -2.92 28.87
N MET A 49 4.36 -3.20 28.52
CA MET A 49 4.03 -4.11 27.42
C MET A 49 4.62 -3.64 26.10
N ILE A 50 4.49 -2.35 25.75
CA ILE A 50 5.06 -1.81 24.51
C ILE A 50 6.59 -1.95 24.50
N ARG A 51 7.26 -1.67 25.63
CA ARG A 51 8.72 -1.81 25.74
C ARG A 51 9.19 -3.24 25.58
N ASN A 52 8.42 -4.21 26.04
CA ASN A 52 8.75 -5.62 25.88
C ASN A 52 8.42 -6.13 24.46
N THR A 53 7.39 -5.57 23.84
CA THR A 53 6.88 -6.04 22.53
C THR A 53 7.72 -5.50 21.37
N LEU A 54 8.21 -4.26 21.47
CA LEU A 54 8.91 -3.60 20.37
C LEU A 54 10.41 -3.96 20.37
N PRO A 55 10.96 -4.48 19.26
CA PRO A 55 12.41 -4.62 19.13
C PRO A 55 13.09 -3.27 19.32
N THR A 56 14.18 -3.26 20.09
CA THR A 56 14.96 -2.04 20.38
C THR A 56 15.37 -1.31 19.10
N ASP A 57 15.73 -2.06 18.06
CA ASP A 57 16.14 -1.57 16.74
C ASP A 57 15.07 -0.70 16.07
N ASN A 58 13.79 -1.05 16.25
CA ASN A 58 12.68 -0.38 15.59
C ASN A 58 11.97 0.64 16.49
N LEU A 59 12.24 0.64 17.79
CA LEU A 59 11.61 1.55 18.75
C LEU A 59 11.77 3.02 18.31
N ARG A 60 12.94 3.39 17.77
CA ARG A 60 13.19 4.72 17.21
C ARG A 60 12.15 5.07 16.15
N HIS A 61 12.00 4.22 15.13
CA HIS A 61 11.08 4.45 14.01
C HIS A 61 9.61 4.55 14.47
N PHE A 62 9.19 3.69 15.40
CA PHE A 62 7.86 3.77 16.01
C PHE A 62 7.61 5.12 16.69
N LEU A 63 8.58 5.61 17.46
CA LEU A 63 8.47 6.91 18.15
C LEU A 63 8.54 8.09 17.18
N THR A 64 9.31 7.96 16.10
CA THR A 64 9.41 8.94 15.02
C THR A 64 8.09 9.08 14.27
N VAL A 65 7.46 7.98 13.86
CA VAL A 65 6.16 7.97 13.18
C VAL A 65 5.11 8.77 13.96
N ARG A 66 5.11 8.68 15.29
CA ARG A 66 4.21 9.46 16.15
C ARG A 66 4.53 10.96 16.17
N GLN A 67 5.80 11.30 16.08
CA GLN A 67 6.31 12.68 16.25
C GLN A 67 6.47 13.41 14.91
N THR A 68 6.06 12.80 13.80
CA THR A 68 6.05 13.47 12.49
C THR A 68 5.22 14.74 12.55
N PRO A 69 5.71 15.84 11.97
CA PRO A 69 5.08 17.14 12.10
C PRO A 69 3.71 17.19 11.41
N LEU A 70 2.77 17.91 12.02
CA LEU A 70 1.47 18.23 11.46
C LEU A 70 1.11 19.68 11.84
N PRO A 71 1.07 20.64 10.88
CA PRO A 71 1.30 20.49 9.44
C PRO A 71 2.78 20.21 9.10
N ALA A 72 3.02 19.51 7.99
CA ALA A 72 4.35 19.12 7.53
C ALA A 72 4.95 20.18 6.58
N THR A 73 5.28 21.37 7.10
CA THR A 73 5.86 22.43 6.28
C THR A 73 7.33 22.21 5.95
N LYS A 74 7.87 22.78 4.86
CA LYS A 74 9.29 22.65 4.44
C LYS A 74 10.27 22.85 5.60
N SER A 75 10.11 23.93 6.35
CA SER A 75 11.00 24.26 7.47
C SER A 75 10.92 23.22 8.58
N ILE A 76 9.71 22.80 8.97
CA ILE A 76 9.51 21.88 10.09
C ILE A 76 9.96 20.47 9.71
N VAL A 77 9.66 20.03 8.48
CA VAL A 77 10.09 18.74 7.95
C VAL A 77 11.61 18.66 7.86
N THR A 78 12.27 19.71 7.40
CA THR A 78 13.74 19.73 7.30
C THR A 78 14.40 19.55 8.67
N GLU A 79 13.99 20.34 9.68
CA GLU A 79 14.48 20.21 11.06
C GLU A 79 14.16 18.82 11.66
N PHE A 80 12.96 18.31 11.40
CA PHE A 80 12.55 16.99 11.85
C PHE A 80 13.43 15.88 11.26
N LEU A 81 13.73 15.95 9.94
CA LEU A 81 14.56 14.96 9.27
C LEU A 81 16.02 15.05 9.72
N GLU A 82 16.56 16.24 9.98
CA GLU A 82 17.87 16.39 10.63
C GLU A 82 17.95 15.60 11.94
N ARG A 83 16.95 15.76 12.81
CA ARG A 83 16.87 15.00 14.08
C ARG A 83 16.65 13.50 13.86
N TYR A 84 15.86 13.11 12.86
CA TYR A 84 15.58 11.70 12.58
C TYR A 84 16.81 10.94 12.11
N PHE A 85 17.64 11.54 11.26
CA PHE A 85 18.86 10.92 10.74
C PHE A 85 20.09 11.11 11.65
N ASP A 86 20.02 12.00 12.64
CA ASP A 86 21.05 12.11 13.68
C ASP A 86 20.92 10.99 14.73
N ALA A 87 21.85 10.03 14.71
CA ALA A 87 21.88 8.91 15.65
C ALA A 87 21.95 9.32 17.13
N SER A 88 22.47 10.52 17.44
CA SER A 88 22.56 11.04 18.80
C SER A 88 21.23 11.57 19.34
N CYS A 89 20.31 11.95 18.46
CA CYS A 89 18.98 12.39 18.83
C CYS A 89 18.14 11.21 19.34
N SER A 90 17.47 11.39 20.48
CA SER A 90 16.49 10.44 21.01
C SER A 90 15.07 11.01 20.90
N PHE A 91 14.12 10.11 20.65
CA PHE A 91 12.70 10.44 20.62
C PHE A 91 12.09 10.05 21.97
N ASN A 92 11.29 10.95 22.55
CA ASN A 92 10.71 10.71 23.86
C ASN A 92 9.69 9.57 23.81
N PHE A 93 9.82 8.63 24.75
CA PHE A 93 8.84 7.58 24.94
C PHE A 93 7.58 8.14 25.62
N PRO A 94 6.38 7.83 25.12
CA PRO A 94 5.14 8.38 25.64
C PRO A 94 4.87 7.96 27.09
N THR A 95 4.36 8.88 27.89
CA THR A 95 3.94 8.64 29.28
C THR A 95 2.42 8.67 29.43
N GLU A 96 1.74 9.36 28.52
CA GLU A 96 0.29 9.50 28.53
C GLU A 96 -0.42 8.25 27.98
N LYS A 97 -1.56 7.91 28.59
CA LYS A 97 -2.35 6.74 28.19
C LYS A 97 -2.83 6.83 26.74
N SER A 98 -3.29 8.01 26.31
CA SER A 98 -3.75 8.29 24.94
C SER A 98 -2.64 7.98 23.93
N GLU A 99 -1.44 8.48 24.17
CA GLU A 99 -0.27 8.27 23.31
C GLU A 99 0.17 6.80 23.27
N LEU A 100 0.18 6.13 24.43
CA LEU A 100 0.48 4.69 24.52
C LEU A 100 -0.53 3.86 23.72
N MET A 101 -1.81 4.25 23.72
CA MET A 101 -2.85 3.58 22.93
C MET A 101 -2.66 3.79 21.42
N LEU A 102 -2.22 4.98 20.99
CA LEU A 102 -1.89 5.23 19.57
C LEU A 102 -0.70 4.37 19.12
N LEU A 103 0.31 4.22 19.97
CA LEU A 103 1.47 3.38 19.69
C LEU A 103 1.09 1.89 19.63
N CYS A 104 0.24 1.41 20.53
CA CYS A 104 -0.35 0.06 20.45
C CYS A 104 -1.12 -0.15 19.14
N ARG A 105 -1.91 0.86 18.71
CA ARG A 105 -2.68 0.79 17.47
C ARG A 105 -1.75 0.68 16.26
N LEU A 106 -0.72 1.51 16.20
CA LEU A 106 0.28 1.47 15.13
C LEU A 106 0.96 0.09 15.08
N TYR A 107 1.38 -0.45 16.23
CA TYR A 107 1.97 -1.79 16.30
C TYR A 107 1.03 -2.89 15.78
N ASN A 108 -0.24 -2.87 16.20
CA ASN A 108 -1.23 -3.87 15.75
C ASN A 108 -1.49 -3.75 14.24
N ARG A 109 -1.64 -2.52 13.72
CA ARG A 109 -1.79 -2.27 12.27
C ARG A 109 -0.59 -2.78 11.49
N LEU A 110 0.62 -2.48 11.96
CA LEU A 110 1.85 -2.92 11.33
C LEU A 110 1.95 -4.45 11.31
N THR A 111 1.67 -5.10 12.44
CA THR A 111 1.69 -6.57 12.55
C THR A 111 0.69 -7.22 11.59
N PHE A 112 -0.51 -6.62 11.45
CA PHE A 112 -1.51 -7.06 10.47
C PHE A 112 -0.99 -6.91 9.03
N LEU A 113 -0.43 -5.75 8.67
CA LEU A 113 0.07 -5.50 7.31
C LEU A 113 1.25 -6.40 6.95
N ILE A 114 2.15 -6.68 7.89
CA ILE A 114 3.23 -7.66 7.72
C ILE A 114 2.64 -9.06 7.50
N SER A 115 1.58 -9.42 8.23
CA SER A 115 0.91 -10.71 8.02
C SER A 115 0.28 -10.81 6.62
N CYS A 116 -0.31 -9.71 6.12
CA CYS A 116 -0.80 -9.64 4.74
C CYS A 116 0.35 -9.76 3.73
N TYR A 117 1.49 -9.11 3.98
CA TYR A 117 2.68 -9.23 3.14
C TYR A 117 3.16 -10.69 3.07
N THR A 118 3.30 -11.36 4.21
CA THR A 118 3.73 -12.78 4.25
C THR A 118 2.73 -13.72 3.60
N GLU A 119 1.42 -13.46 3.74
CA GLU A 119 0.36 -14.22 3.05
C GLU A 119 0.41 -13.99 1.53
N TYR A 120 0.72 -12.77 1.08
CA TYR A 120 0.92 -12.49 -0.33
C TYR A 120 2.13 -13.24 -0.88
N MET A 121 3.24 -13.28 -0.14
CA MET A 121 4.41 -14.08 -0.49
C MET A 121 4.08 -15.57 -0.62
N TYR A 122 3.24 -16.10 0.27
CA TYR A 122 2.77 -17.48 0.20
C TYR A 122 2.03 -17.76 -1.12
N ARG A 123 1.09 -16.89 -1.51
CA ARG A 123 0.31 -17.03 -2.75
C ARG A 123 1.16 -16.99 -4.01
N LEU A 124 2.31 -16.32 -3.96
CA LEU A 124 3.27 -16.34 -5.05
C LEU A 124 4.00 -17.68 -5.16
N GLY A 125 3.83 -18.59 -4.20
CA GLY A 125 4.40 -19.94 -4.17
C GLY A 125 5.69 -20.06 -3.34
N LEU A 126 5.82 -19.32 -2.24
CA LEU A 126 6.90 -19.51 -1.25
C LEU A 126 6.40 -20.53 -0.20
N VAL A 127 7.21 -21.55 0.11
CA VAL A 127 6.77 -22.77 0.86
C VAL A 127 6.28 -22.50 2.29
N ASP A 128 5.21 -23.20 2.70
CA ASP A 128 4.55 -23.10 4.01
C ASP A 128 5.47 -23.23 5.24
N SER A 129 6.48 -24.10 5.19
CA SER A 129 7.41 -24.33 6.31
C SER A 129 8.34 -23.15 6.58
N ILE A 130 8.31 -22.13 5.72
CA ILE A 130 9.23 -20.98 5.72
C ILE A 130 8.49 -19.68 6.09
N LEU A 131 7.16 -19.65 6.21
CA LEU A 131 6.40 -18.39 6.28
C LEU A 131 6.38 -17.67 7.62
N ILE A 132 6.85 -18.30 8.70
CA ILE A 132 7.07 -17.58 9.96
C ILE A 132 8.39 -16.84 9.81
N PRO A 133 8.40 -15.49 9.75
CA PRO A 133 9.65 -14.77 9.61
C PRO A 133 10.46 -14.93 10.89
N THR A 134 11.78 -15.03 10.76
CA THR A 134 12.69 -15.00 11.92
C THR A 134 12.58 -13.65 12.63
N SER A 135 13.19 -13.53 13.82
CA SER A 135 13.25 -12.24 14.52
C SER A 135 13.92 -11.16 13.66
N THR A 136 14.98 -11.50 12.93
CA THR A 136 15.72 -10.57 12.09
C THR A 136 14.90 -10.12 10.88
N GLU A 137 14.22 -11.06 10.21
CA GLU A 137 13.32 -10.76 9.09
C GLU A 137 12.13 -9.90 9.54
N CYS A 138 11.55 -10.20 10.70
CA CYS A 138 10.52 -9.37 11.31
C CYS A 138 11.00 -7.94 11.57
N ILE A 139 12.23 -7.77 12.09
CA ILE A 139 12.81 -6.44 12.34
C ILE A 139 12.97 -5.67 11.02
N ARG A 140 13.49 -6.31 9.96
CA ARG A 140 13.66 -5.70 8.63
C ARG A 140 12.31 -5.27 8.04
N LEU A 141 11.30 -6.15 8.07
CA LEU A 141 9.96 -5.84 7.59
C LEU A 141 9.34 -4.67 8.36
N GLN A 142 9.36 -4.73 9.70
CA GLN A 142 8.86 -3.64 10.53
C GLN A 142 9.55 -2.31 10.22
N ARG A 143 10.87 -2.31 10.10
CA ARG A 143 11.65 -1.12 9.74
C ARG A 143 11.23 -0.55 8.40
N ALA A 144 11.08 -1.40 7.38
CA ALA A 144 10.70 -1.00 6.03
C ALA A 144 9.34 -0.30 6.00
N PHE A 145 8.33 -0.93 6.60
CA PHE A 145 6.99 -0.35 6.70
C PHE A 145 6.98 0.94 7.53
N LEU A 146 7.72 1.02 8.64
CA LEU A 146 7.80 2.23 9.44
C LEU A 146 8.50 3.37 8.70
N ARG A 147 9.58 3.09 7.95
CA ARG A 147 10.25 4.09 7.12
C ARG A 147 9.37 4.56 5.98
N PHE A 148 8.64 3.65 5.35
CA PHE A 148 7.60 3.98 4.38
C PHE A 148 6.56 4.91 4.99
N GLU A 149 6.10 4.65 6.21
CA GLU A 149 5.14 5.53 6.90
C GLU A 149 5.72 6.90 7.25
N ILE A 150 6.97 6.95 7.71
CA ILE A 150 7.66 8.23 7.97
C ILE A 150 7.71 9.02 6.67
N TYR A 151 8.10 8.40 5.56
CA TYR A 151 8.16 9.03 4.24
C TYR A 151 6.79 9.60 3.82
N CYS A 152 5.70 8.82 3.98
CA CYS A 152 4.34 9.29 3.70
C CYS A 152 3.94 10.50 4.56
N ARG A 153 4.34 10.53 5.83
CA ARG A 153 3.94 11.60 6.77
C ARG A 153 4.76 12.88 6.63
N VAL A 154 6.04 12.78 6.29
CA VAL A 154 6.89 13.97 6.09
C VAL A 154 6.66 14.61 4.73
N PHE A 155 6.15 13.83 3.76
CA PHE A 155 5.72 14.33 2.44
C PHE A 155 4.23 13.98 2.22
N PRO A 156 3.30 14.61 2.98
CA PRO A 156 1.89 14.24 2.94
C PRO A 156 1.23 14.65 1.62
N ALA A 157 0.26 13.85 1.18
CA ALA A 157 -0.57 14.20 0.04
C ALA A 157 -1.53 15.36 0.38
N ASP A 158 -1.59 16.38 -0.48
CA ASP A 158 -2.67 17.38 -0.42
C ASP A 158 -3.92 16.83 -1.13
N GLY A 159 -4.98 16.58 -0.36
CA GLY A 159 -6.26 16.07 -0.86
C GLY A 159 -7.25 17.16 -1.29
N SER A 160 -6.83 18.43 -1.35
CA SER A 160 -7.74 19.56 -1.54
C SER A 160 -8.14 19.82 -3.01
N VAL A 161 -7.38 19.32 -4.00
CA VAL A 161 -7.61 19.67 -5.41
C VAL A 161 -7.58 18.44 -6.35
N PRO A 162 -8.67 18.15 -7.09
CA PRO A 162 -8.69 17.11 -8.12
C PRO A 162 -7.83 17.43 -9.36
N LEU A 163 -7.59 16.41 -10.20
CA LEU A 163 -6.72 16.37 -11.40
C LEU A 163 -6.82 17.55 -12.39
N GLU A 164 -7.92 18.31 -12.42
CA GLU A 164 -8.20 19.30 -13.47
C GLU A 164 -7.36 20.59 -13.38
N THR A 165 -6.68 20.80 -12.27
CA THR A 165 -5.65 21.83 -12.15
C THR A 165 -4.34 21.14 -11.83
N VAL A 166 -3.34 21.31 -12.71
CA VAL A 166 -1.94 20.97 -12.43
C VAL A 166 -1.60 21.60 -11.09
N SER A 167 -1.65 20.81 -10.03
CA SER A 167 -1.53 21.32 -8.69
C SER A 167 -0.08 21.69 -8.48
N ALA A 168 0.18 22.98 -8.35
CA ALA A 168 1.41 23.51 -7.80
C ALA A 168 1.51 23.27 -6.26
N ASN A 169 0.70 22.36 -5.69
CA ASN A 169 0.47 22.25 -4.24
C ASN A 169 1.11 21.03 -3.55
N ASP A 170 2.03 20.29 -4.19
CA ASP A 170 2.93 19.45 -3.40
C ASP A 170 3.98 20.36 -2.78
N GLU A 171 3.95 20.51 -1.45
CA GLU A 171 4.94 21.31 -0.74
C GLU A 171 6.37 20.81 -1.00
N PHE A 172 6.57 19.58 -1.50
CA PHE A 172 7.88 19.01 -1.83
C PHE A 172 7.89 18.38 -3.22
N SER A 173 8.76 18.88 -4.09
CA SER A 173 9.07 18.23 -5.37
C SER A 173 9.78 16.88 -5.18
N SER A 174 9.68 15.99 -6.15
CA SER A 174 10.37 14.68 -6.14
C SER A 174 11.87 14.77 -5.91
N ILE A 175 12.55 15.80 -6.43
CA ILE A 175 13.97 16.05 -6.16
C ILE A 175 14.21 16.42 -4.69
N GLU A 176 13.36 17.26 -4.09
CA GLU A 176 13.45 17.60 -2.67
C GLU A 176 13.17 16.39 -1.78
N GLN A 177 12.19 15.55 -2.16
CA GLN A 177 11.90 14.29 -1.47
C GLN A 177 13.12 13.34 -1.52
N PHE A 178 13.82 13.29 -2.66
CA PHE A 178 15.05 12.52 -2.82
C PHE A 178 16.17 13.08 -1.92
N ASP A 179 16.45 14.37 -2.01
CA ASP A 179 17.55 15.01 -1.29
C ASP A 179 17.36 14.97 0.23
N LEU A 180 16.14 15.24 0.72
CA LEU A 180 15.86 15.33 2.16
C LEU A 180 15.79 13.97 2.85
N PHE A 181 15.41 12.90 2.13
CA PHE A 181 15.12 11.60 2.74
C PHE A 181 15.89 10.44 2.11
N ILE A 182 15.74 10.23 0.80
CA ILE A 182 16.27 9.03 0.11
C ILE A 182 17.80 9.05 0.09
N SER A 183 18.40 10.18 -0.22
CA SER A 183 19.86 10.35 -0.31
C SER A 183 20.59 10.11 1.03
N ARG A 184 19.85 10.15 2.15
CA ARG A 184 20.35 9.99 3.52
C ARG A 184 20.26 8.55 4.03
N LEU A 185 19.71 7.64 3.22
CA LEU A 185 19.60 6.22 3.50
C LEU A 185 20.64 5.44 2.69
N SER A 186 21.07 4.30 3.22
CA SER A 186 21.88 3.36 2.45
C SER A 186 21.03 2.74 1.33
N PRO A 187 21.60 2.39 0.16
CA PRO A 187 20.82 1.85 -0.94
C PRO A 187 19.99 0.60 -0.60
N TRP A 188 20.50 -0.29 0.26
CA TRP A 188 19.74 -1.45 0.73
C TRP A 188 18.53 -1.08 1.60
N GLU A 189 18.61 0.02 2.36
CA GLU A 189 17.51 0.54 3.17
C GLU A 189 16.41 1.13 2.29
N VAL A 190 16.79 1.73 1.16
CA VAL A 190 15.84 2.22 0.16
C VAL A 190 15.18 1.06 -0.57
N GLU A 191 15.90 -0.04 -0.86
CA GLU A 191 15.28 -1.24 -1.42
C GLU A 191 14.26 -1.90 -0.48
N GLU A 192 14.48 -1.86 0.85
CA GLU A 192 13.48 -2.29 1.83
C GLU A 192 12.16 -1.48 1.66
N ILE A 193 12.26 -0.16 1.55
CA ILE A 193 11.09 0.72 1.33
C ILE A 193 10.46 0.44 -0.04
N ALA A 194 11.27 0.25 -1.08
CA ALA A 194 10.81 -0.02 -2.44
C ALA A 194 10.04 -1.35 -2.56
N CYS A 195 10.44 -2.38 -1.80
CA CYS A 195 9.68 -3.63 -1.74
C CYS A 195 8.31 -3.45 -1.09
N VAL A 196 8.21 -2.61 -0.05
CA VAL A 196 6.91 -2.28 0.59
C VAL A 196 6.04 -1.46 -0.34
N GLU A 197 6.59 -0.43 -0.99
CA GLU A 197 5.87 0.39 -1.97
C GLU A 197 5.31 -0.48 -3.09
N LEU A 198 6.13 -1.35 -3.70
CA LEU A 198 5.68 -2.18 -4.81
C LEU A 198 4.58 -3.15 -4.38
N TYR A 199 4.72 -3.76 -3.20
CA TYR A 199 3.69 -4.63 -2.64
C TYR A 199 2.36 -3.88 -2.46
N VAL A 200 2.39 -2.69 -1.88
CA VAL A 200 1.18 -1.87 -1.67
C VAL A 200 0.57 -1.48 -3.01
N THR A 201 1.39 -1.05 -3.97
CA THR A 201 0.96 -0.70 -5.34
C THR A 201 0.27 -1.87 -6.04
N LEU A 202 0.84 -3.08 -5.97
CA LEU A 202 0.23 -4.29 -6.55
C LEU A 202 -1.06 -4.69 -5.83
N MET A 203 -1.10 -4.57 -4.51
CA MET A 203 -2.29 -4.88 -3.72
C MET A 203 -3.46 -3.93 -4.03
N ILE A 204 -3.19 -2.63 -4.16
CA ILE A 204 -4.20 -1.65 -4.57
C ILE A 204 -4.68 -1.94 -6.00
N ARG A 205 -3.75 -2.28 -6.91
CA ARG A 205 -4.08 -2.69 -8.28
C ARG A 205 -5.02 -3.89 -8.29
N ASP A 206 -4.73 -4.94 -7.53
CA ASP A 206 -5.58 -6.13 -7.45
C ASP A 206 -7.02 -5.77 -7.03
N TYR A 207 -7.19 -4.82 -6.11
CA TYR A 207 -8.51 -4.33 -5.72
C TYR A 207 -9.21 -3.48 -6.79
N ILE A 208 -8.46 -2.72 -7.59
CA ILE A 208 -9.01 -2.00 -8.75
C ILE A 208 -9.44 -3.00 -9.83
N ASP A 209 -8.64 -4.03 -10.12
CA ASP A 209 -8.98 -5.09 -11.08
C ASP A 209 -10.20 -5.91 -10.60
N GLU A 210 -10.37 -6.13 -9.29
CA GLU A 210 -11.58 -6.71 -8.70
C GLU A 210 -12.80 -5.79 -8.93
N LEU A 211 -12.65 -4.49 -8.69
CA LEU A 211 -13.72 -3.50 -8.92
C LEU A 211 -14.10 -3.41 -10.40
N GLU A 212 -13.13 -3.45 -11.31
CA GLU A 212 -13.35 -3.51 -12.76
C GLU A 212 -14.09 -4.79 -13.14
N SER A 213 -13.75 -5.93 -12.55
CA SER A 213 -14.44 -7.20 -12.78
C SER A 213 -15.92 -7.15 -12.35
N GLN A 214 -16.20 -6.51 -11.20
CA GLN A 214 -17.58 -6.27 -10.74
C GLN A 214 -18.35 -5.34 -11.68
N PHE A 215 -17.71 -4.25 -12.11
CA PHE A 215 -18.27 -3.33 -13.10
C PHE A 215 -18.62 -4.06 -14.41
N MET A 216 -17.68 -4.84 -14.95
CA MET A 216 -17.87 -5.64 -16.17
C MET A 216 -19.02 -6.65 -16.03
N SER A 217 -19.15 -7.29 -14.87
CA SER A 217 -20.27 -8.21 -14.60
C SER A 217 -21.61 -7.49 -14.64
N ALA A 218 -21.71 -6.31 -14.00
CA ALA A 218 -22.91 -5.49 -14.01
C ALA A 218 -23.26 -4.97 -15.42
N ALA A 219 -22.27 -4.44 -16.14
CA ALA A 219 -22.44 -3.96 -17.51
C ALA A 219 -22.93 -5.07 -18.44
N ASN A 220 -22.33 -6.26 -18.38
CA ASN A 220 -22.76 -7.42 -19.16
C ASN A 220 -24.19 -7.88 -18.82
N LYS A 221 -24.57 -7.85 -17.54
CA LYS A 221 -25.95 -8.15 -17.11
C LYS A 221 -26.93 -7.17 -17.77
N TYR A 222 -26.63 -5.87 -17.77
CA TYR A 222 -27.48 -4.86 -18.39
C TYR A 222 -27.51 -4.94 -19.91
N ALA A 223 -26.37 -5.26 -20.54
CA ALA A 223 -26.30 -5.48 -21.99
C ALA A 223 -27.20 -6.65 -22.43
N ARG A 224 -27.22 -7.75 -21.67
CA ARG A 224 -28.11 -8.90 -21.96
C ARG A 224 -29.60 -8.54 -21.87
N LEU A 225 -29.96 -7.60 -21.00
CA LEU A 225 -31.34 -7.09 -20.91
C LEU A 225 -31.71 -6.22 -22.12
N ALA A 226 -30.74 -5.50 -22.69
CA ALA A 226 -30.92 -4.68 -23.89
C ALA A 226 -30.85 -5.48 -25.20
N TRP A 227 -30.21 -6.66 -25.20
CA TRP A 227 -30.01 -7.50 -26.39
C TRP A 227 -31.29 -7.74 -27.23
N PRO A 228 -32.46 -8.08 -26.66
CA PRO A 228 -33.68 -8.33 -27.44
C PRO A 228 -34.20 -7.11 -28.22
N LEU A 229 -33.67 -5.92 -27.95
CA LEU A 229 -34.08 -4.66 -28.57
C LEU A 229 -33.16 -4.24 -29.73
N LEU A 230 -32.00 -4.88 -29.87
CA LEU A 230 -31.04 -4.59 -30.94
C LEU A 230 -31.57 -5.13 -32.29
N PRO A 231 -31.40 -4.39 -33.39
CA PRO A 231 -31.80 -4.86 -34.71
C PRO A 231 -30.96 -6.07 -35.13
N GLU A 232 -31.60 -7.16 -35.58
CA GLU A 232 -30.89 -8.26 -36.24
C GLU A 232 -30.31 -7.79 -37.59
N PRO A 233 -29.17 -8.35 -38.04
CA PRO A 233 -28.61 -8.07 -39.35
C PRO A 233 -29.52 -8.68 -40.44
N GLU A 234 -30.45 -7.85 -40.91
CA GLU A 234 -31.26 -7.92 -42.13
C GLU A 234 -32.17 -9.15 -42.36
N SER A 235 -33.48 -8.89 -42.31
CA SER A 235 -34.33 -9.17 -43.48
C SER A 235 -35.36 -8.06 -43.62
N GLU A 236 -35.35 -7.37 -44.76
CA GLU A 236 -36.42 -6.45 -45.19
C GLU A 236 -37.72 -7.24 -45.35
N ALA A 237 -38.45 -7.46 -44.25
CA ALA A 237 -39.81 -7.97 -44.29
C ALA A 237 -40.61 -7.35 -43.14
N GLU A 238 -41.39 -6.37 -43.57
CA GLU A 238 -42.39 -5.61 -42.85
C GLU A 238 -43.16 -6.37 -41.77
N ILE A 239 -43.16 -5.87 -40.52
CA ILE A 239 -44.33 -5.93 -39.65
C ILE A 239 -44.49 -4.56 -38.95
N LYS A 240 -45.18 -3.63 -39.63
CA LYS A 240 -45.68 -2.39 -39.02
C LYS A 240 -46.85 -2.72 -38.08
N THR A 241 -46.55 -2.97 -36.80
CA THR A 241 -47.54 -3.00 -35.71
C THR A 241 -47.14 -2.03 -34.60
N LYS A 242 -48.06 -1.68 -33.69
CA LYS A 242 -47.80 -0.81 -32.51
C LYS A 242 -46.51 -1.19 -31.75
N ASN A 243 -46.18 -2.49 -31.74
CA ASN A 243 -44.96 -3.04 -31.15
C ASN A 243 -43.67 -2.45 -31.75
N GLU A 244 -43.63 -2.07 -33.02
CA GLU A 244 -42.41 -1.48 -33.62
C GLU A 244 -42.23 0.00 -33.22
N THR A 245 -43.33 0.70 -32.94
CA THR A 245 -43.26 2.09 -32.45
C THR A 245 -42.78 2.11 -31.00
N GLU A 246 -43.23 1.16 -30.18
CA GLU A 246 -42.75 0.97 -28.79
C GLU A 246 -41.30 0.48 -28.77
N ARG A 247 -40.93 -0.53 -29.58
CA ARG A 247 -39.54 -0.97 -29.70
C ARG A 247 -38.60 0.13 -30.19
N LYS A 248 -39.05 0.98 -31.12
CA LYS A 248 -38.25 2.12 -31.57
C LYS A 248 -38.03 3.13 -30.44
N ARG A 249 -39.05 3.43 -29.63
CA ARG A 249 -38.91 4.28 -28.44
C ARG A 249 -37.95 3.66 -27.42
N GLU A 250 -38.03 2.35 -27.19
CA GLU A 250 -37.11 1.64 -26.28
C GLU A 250 -35.68 1.66 -26.82
N ARG A 251 -35.46 1.50 -28.14
CA ARG A 251 -34.14 1.67 -28.77
C ARG A 251 -33.59 3.08 -28.60
N ASP A 252 -34.44 4.11 -28.66
CA ASP A 252 -34.03 5.50 -28.42
C ASP A 252 -33.58 5.74 -26.96
N THR A 253 -33.92 4.85 -26.02
CA THR A 253 -33.43 4.89 -24.63
C THR A 253 -32.10 4.16 -24.41
N LEU A 254 -31.61 3.45 -25.42
CA LEU A 254 -30.32 2.77 -25.34
C LEU A 254 -29.18 3.77 -25.52
N VAL A 255 -28.17 3.64 -24.67
CA VAL A 255 -26.93 4.41 -24.69
C VAL A 255 -25.78 3.42 -24.88
N GLU A 256 -24.82 3.80 -25.70
CA GLU A 256 -23.61 3.01 -25.92
C GLU A 256 -22.60 3.28 -24.80
N LEU A 257 -21.92 2.23 -24.34
CA LEU A 257 -20.84 2.31 -23.35
C LEU A 257 -19.54 2.75 -24.02
N THR A 258 -19.56 3.94 -24.61
CA THR A 258 -18.41 4.59 -25.23
C THR A 258 -18.03 5.85 -24.46
N ALA A 259 -16.78 6.30 -24.64
CA ALA A 259 -16.24 7.50 -24.00
C ALA A 259 -16.41 7.54 -22.47
N LEU A 260 -16.14 6.41 -21.79
CA LEU A 260 -16.23 6.31 -20.33
C LEU A 260 -15.38 7.37 -19.60
N ASP A 261 -14.31 7.85 -20.25
CA ASP A 261 -13.44 8.95 -19.79
C ASP A 261 -14.19 10.28 -19.57
N GLN A 262 -15.30 10.49 -20.29
CA GLN A 262 -16.16 11.68 -20.17
C GLN A 262 -17.28 11.52 -19.14
N THR A 263 -17.31 10.39 -18.42
CA THR A 263 -18.33 10.08 -17.42
C THR A 263 -17.71 9.93 -16.03
N SER A 264 -18.52 9.69 -15.01
CA SER A 264 -17.99 9.34 -13.68
C SER A 264 -17.26 8.00 -13.64
N LEU A 265 -17.36 7.20 -14.71
CA LEU A 265 -16.71 5.89 -14.87
C LEU A 265 -15.32 6.00 -15.50
N SER A 266 -14.68 7.18 -15.45
CA SER A 266 -13.39 7.43 -16.08
C SER A 266 -12.30 6.44 -15.64
N LEU A 267 -12.35 5.91 -14.41
CA LEU A 267 -11.47 4.84 -13.92
C LEU A 267 -11.43 3.60 -14.83
N PHE A 268 -12.57 3.23 -15.45
CA PHE A 268 -12.70 2.05 -16.30
C PHE A 268 -12.49 2.35 -17.79
N SER A 269 -12.26 3.62 -18.13
CA SER A 269 -11.90 4.02 -19.49
C SER A 269 -10.50 3.54 -19.84
N LYS A 270 -10.19 3.49 -21.15
CA LYS A 270 -8.84 3.20 -21.63
C LYS A 270 -7.81 4.17 -21.03
N GLU A 271 -8.12 5.46 -21.04
CA GLU A 271 -7.27 6.51 -20.46
C GLU A 271 -7.13 6.37 -18.94
N GLY A 272 -8.23 6.07 -18.23
CA GLY A 272 -8.20 5.86 -16.78
C GLY A 272 -7.40 4.64 -16.36
N ARG A 273 -7.40 3.58 -17.18
CA ARG A 273 -6.56 2.41 -16.97
C ARG A 273 -5.07 2.74 -17.15
N TYR A 274 -4.71 3.52 -18.16
CA TYR A 274 -3.33 4.01 -18.31
C TYR A 274 -2.92 4.91 -17.14
N ARG A 275 -3.80 5.82 -16.70
CA ARG A 275 -3.57 6.71 -15.55
C ARG A 275 -3.69 6.01 -14.18
N SER A 276 -4.09 4.74 -14.16
CA SER A 276 -4.25 4.00 -12.91
C SER A 276 -2.96 3.95 -12.11
N SER A 277 -1.80 3.97 -12.77
CA SER A 277 -0.48 4.08 -12.12
C SER A 277 -0.37 5.28 -11.19
N ASP A 278 -0.84 6.44 -11.63
CA ASP A 278 -0.70 7.70 -10.91
C ASP A 278 -1.70 7.77 -9.75
N ASN A 279 -2.92 7.26 -9.98
CA ASN A 279 -3.93 7.09 -8.95
C ASN A 279 -3.49 6.11 -7.87
N ILE A 280 -2.85 4.99 -8.26
CA ILE A 280 -2.31 4.01 -7.32
C ILE A 280 -1.16 4.63 -6.53
N SER A 281 -0.23 5.33 -7.18
CA SER A 281 0.86 6.06 -6.51
C SER A 281 0.31 7.04 -5.46
N TYR A 282 -0.73 7.81 -5.81
CA TYR A 282 -1.41 8.69 -4.85
C TYR A 282 -1.98 7.91 -3.66
N MET A 283 -2.73 6.84 -3.91
CA MET A 283 -3.32 6.00 -2.85
C MET A 283 -2.26 5.37 -1.94
N THR A 284 -1.16 4.89 -2.51
CA THR A 284 0.01 4.38 -1.78
C THR A 284 0.60 5.45 -0.88
N SER A 285 0.66 6.71 -1.32
CA SER A 285 1.21 7.83 -0.56
C SER A 285 0.37 8.27 0.65
N LEU A 286 -0.86 7.79 0.79
CA LEU A 286 -1.73 8.08 1.94
C LEU A 286 -1.29 7.37 3.23
N GLY A 287 -0.32 6.46 3.13
CA GLY A 287 0.32 5.80 4.27
C GLY A 287 -0.43 4.58 4.81
N LEU A 288 0.15 3.96 5.83
CA LEU A 288 -0.26 2.69 6.42
C LEU A 288 -1.68 2.72 6.98
N ASP A 289 -2.15 3.86 7.45
CA ASP A 289 -3.52 3.98 7.96
C ASP A 289 -4.55 3.76 6.85
N PHE A 290 -4.37 4.41 5.69
CA PHE A 290 -5.22 4.20 4.53
C PHE A 290 -5.10 2.77 4.00
N ILE A 291 -3.88 2.24 3.90
CA ILE A 291 -3.61 0.87 3.44
C ILE A 291 -4.30 -0.16 4.35
N TYR A 292 -4.22 0.02 5.67
CA TYR A 292 -4.90 -0.83 6.64
C TYR A 292 -6.42 -0.77 6.48
N ASP A 293 -6.98 0.43 6.32
CA ASP A 293 -8.41 0.61 6.12
C ASP A 293 -8.85 -0.07 4.81
N LEU A 294 -8.07 0.03 3.73
CA LEU A 294 -8.36 -0.62 2.45
C LEU A 294 -8.38 -2.16 2.56
N CYS A 295 -7.42 -2.74 3.28
CA CYS A 295 -7.38 -4.18 3.53
C CYS A 295 -8.59 -4.68 4.35
N THR A 296 -9.04 -3.87 5.31
CA THR A 296 -10.09 -4.26 6.28
C THR A 296 -11.51 -3.80 5.90
N ALA A 297 -11.66 -2.97 4.87
CA ALA A 297 -12.93 -2.30 4.53
C ALA A 297 -14.07 -3.22 4.05
N GLY A 298 -13.78 -4.44 3.61
CA GLY A 298 -14.79 -5.35 3.05
C GLY A 298 -15.58 -4.68 1.92
N GLU A 299 -16.90 -4.57 2.07
CA GLU A 299 -17.79 -3.93 1.09
C GLU A 299 -17.50 -2.43 0.88
N ARG A 300 -16.95 -1.72 1.87
CA ARG A 300 -16.64 -0.29 1.78
C ARG A 300 -15.36 0.01 0.99
N ARG A 301 -14.64 -1.03 0.55
CA ARG A 301 -13.39 -0.88 -0.20
C ARG A 301 -13.59 -0.13 -1.51
N SER A 302 -14.69 -0.40 -2.20
CA SER A 302 -15.05 0.29 -3.44
C SER A 302 -15.21 1.79 -3.22
N GLU A 303 -15.86 2.21 -2.13
CA GLU A 303 -16.02 3.63 -1.75
C GLU A 303 -14.65 4.30 -1.52
N LEU A 304 -13.75 3.61 -0.81
CA LEU A 304 -12.38 4.11 -0.57
C LEU A 304 -11.63 4.33 -1.88
N ILE A 305 -11.64 3.37 -2.80
CA ILE A 305 -10.96 3.50 -4.10
C ILE A 305 -11.58 4.63 -4.92
N ARG A 306 -12.92 4.63 -5.06
CA ARG A 306 -13.67 5.61 -5.85
C ARG A 306 -13.54 7.05 -5.33
N SER A 307 -13.26 7.22 -4.04
CA SER A 307 -13.01 8.54 -3.45
C SER A 307 -11.56 9.05 -3.61
N ASN A 308 -10.64 8.20 -4.09
CA ASN A 308 -9.23 8.53 -4.27
C ASN A 308 -8.74 8.41 -5.73
N CYS A 309 -9.53 7.86 -6.64
CA CYS A 309 -9.11 7.53 -8.00
C CYS A 309 -9.04 8.71 -9.00
N GLN A 310 -9.07 9.95 -8.50
CA GLN A 310 -9.01 11.18 -9.30
C GLN A 310 -7.84 12.09 -8.92
N TYR A 311 -6.90 11.58 -8.13
CA TYR A 311 -5.80 12.36 -7.60
C TYR A 311 -4.49 11.70 -8.02
N SER A 312 -3.49 12.53 -8.29
CA SER A 312 -2.11 12.13 -8.57
C SER A 312 -1.17 13.09 -7.87
N ARG A 313 0.06 12.65 -7.63
CA ARG A 313 1.14 13.47 -7.06
C ARG A 313 2.50 12.85 -7.33
N GLU A 314 3.56 13.62 -7.13
CA GLU A 314 4.92 13.08 -7.10
C GLU A 314 5.18 12.38 -5.76
N PHE A 315 5.74 11.18 -5.82
CA PHE A 315 6.02 10.35 -4.65
C PHE A 315 7.34 9.57 -4.82
N LEU A 316 7.47 8.42 -4.14
CA LEU A 316 8.68 7.61 -4.12
C LEU A 316 9.18 7.18 -5.52
N PRO A 317 8.32 6.74 -6.46
CA PRO A 317 8.77 6.38 -7.80
C PRO A 317 9.42 7.54 -8.56
N GLU A 318 8.85 8.75 -8.46
CA GLU A 318 9.38 9.96 -9.07
C GLU A 318 10.68 10.39 -8.40
N ALA A 319 10.75 10.37 -7.07
CA ALA A 319 11.95 10.72 -6.32
C ALA A 319 13.15 9.82 -6.69
N LEU A 320 12.94 8.52 -6.86
CA LEU A 320 14.01 7.58 -7.24
C LEU A 320 14.54 7.78 -8.66
N ARG A 321 13.87 8.55 -9.52
CA ARG A 321 14.40 8.92 -10.84
C ARG A 321 15.64 9.80 -10.74
N TYR A 322 15.81 10.50 -9.61
CA TYR A 322 16.96 11.36 -9.31
C TYR A 322 18.15 10.60 -8.71
N SER A 323 18.11 9.26 -8.70
CA SER A 323 19.25 8.46 -8.25
C SER A 323 20.53 8.83 -9.00
N PRO A 324 21.63 9.12 -8.29
CA PRO A 324 22.94 9.25 -8.92
C PRO A 324 23.43 7.89 -9.44
N MET A 325 24.45 7.94 -10.28
CA MET A 325 25.27 6.77 -10.62
C MET A 325 26.28 6.50 -9.51
N TRP A 326 26.69 5.24 -9.38
CA TRP A 326 27.80 4.88 -8.49
C TRP A 326 29.09 5.61 -8.90
N PRO A 327 29.91 6.06 -7.93
CA PRO A 327 31.25 6.56 -8.23
C PRO A 327 32.09 5.50 -8.96
N PRO A 328 33.00 5.87 -9.89
CA PRO A 328 33.85 4.92 -10.61
C PRO A 328 34.69 4.02 -9.70
N ASP A 329 35.10 4.54 -8.54
CA ASP A 329 35.94 3.84 -7.57
C ASP A 329 35.13 3.10 -6.48
N HIS A 330 33.81 2.99 -6.64
CA HIS A 330 32.96 2.34 -5.64
C HIS A 330 33.29 0.84 -5.56
N GLN A 331 33.82 0.43 -4.41
CA GLN A 331 33.95 -0.98 -4.08
C GLN A 331 32.63 -1.46 -3.51
N TYR A 332 31.99 -2.37 -4.23
CA TYR A 332 30.80 -3.02 -3.74
C TYR A 332 31.16 -3.94 -2.55
N GLU A 333 30.22 -4.13 -1.62
CA GLU A 333 30.33 -5.20 -0.62
C GLU A 333 30.39 -6.54 -1.36
N GLU A 334 31.58 -7.14 -1.45
CA GLU A 334 31.84 -8.41 -2.15
C GLU A 334 31.53 -9.62 -1.26
N THR A 335 31.57 -9.47 0.05
CA THR A 335 31.34 -10.55 1.00
C THR A 335 30.12 -10.25 1.85
N ALA A 336 28.97 -10.78 1.43
CA ALA A 336 27.84 -10.94 2.34
C ALA A 336 28.29 -11.83 3.50
N THR A 337 28.31 -11.30 4.72
CA THR A 337 28.44 -12.14 5.89
C THR A 337 27.20 -13.04 5.97
N LEU A 338 27.38 -14.34 6.19
CA LEU A 338 26.26 -15.25 6.48
C LEU A 338 25.59 -14.94 7.83
N GLN A 339 26.09 -13.95 8.57
CA GLN A 339 25.52 -13.50 9.82
C GLN A 339 24.29 -12.62 9.53
N ASN A 340 23.12 -13.11 9.96
CA ASN A 340 21.87 -12.38 9.87
C ASN A 340 21.84 -11.27 10.93
N ASP A 341 22.37 -10.11 10.58
CA ASP A 341 22.27 -8.88 11.38
C ASP A 341 21.17 -7.99 10.78
N SER A 342 20.25 -7.49 11.61
CA SER A 342 19.18 -6.61 11.16
C SER A 342 19.72 -5.25 10.71
N SER A 343 20.89 -4.82 11.17
CA SER A 343 21.42 -3.46 11.00
C SER A 343 22.22 -3.22 9.72
N CYS A 344 22.46 -4.26 8.91
CA CYS A 344 23.19 -4.18 7.65
C CYS A 344 22.43 -4.77 6.45
N SER A 345 23.02 -4.70 5.26
CA SER A 345 22.52 -5.37 4.05
C SER A 345 22.40 -6.90 4.28
N ASN A 346 21.44 -7.57 3.62
CA ASN A 346 21.32 -9.03 3.68
C ASN A 346 21.97 -9.69 2.45
N LEU A 347 22.12 -11.02 2.51
CA LEU A 347 22.64 -11.80 1.40
C LEU A 347 21.82 -11.63 0.11
N GLY A 348 20.50 -11.56 0.22
CA GLY A 348 19.62 -11.34 -0.93
C GLY A 348 19.94 -10.03 -1.64
N TYR A 349 20.12 -8.93 -0.90
CA TYR A 349 20.55 -7.65 -1.45
C TYR A 349 21.85 -7.80 -2.24
N VAL A 350 22.87 -8.43 -1.65
CA VAL A 350 24.19 -8.58 -2.30
C VAL A 350 24.11 -9.37 -3.61
N ILE A 351 23.31 -10.44 -3.67
CA ILE A 351 23.20 -11.33 -4.84
C ILE A 351 22.28 -10.74 -5.94
N PHE A 352 21.11 -10.24 -5.56
CA PHE A 352 20.04 -9.93 -6.52
C PHE A 352 19.88 -8.45 -6.84
N SER A 353 20.46 -7.53 -6.06
CA SER A 353 20.33 -6.07 -6.33
C SER A 353 21.05 -5.61 -7.59
N ARG A 354 21.92 -6.45 -8.17
CA ARG A 354 22.73 -6.11 -9.34
C ARG A 354 22.12 -6.68 -10.61
N VAL A 355 21.87 -5.78 -11.56
CA VAL A 355 21.48 -6.12 -12.93
C VAL A 355 22.52 -5.51 -13.86
N GLU A 356 22.99 -6.30 -14.83
CA GLU A 356 24.00 -5.86 -15.79
C GLU A 356 23.50 -4.63 -16.58
N GLY A 357 24.36 -3.61 -16.66
CA GLY A 357 24.08 -2.35 -17.36
C GLY A 357 23.26 -1.32 -16.57
N ASP A 358 22.99 -1.53 -15.27
CA ASP A 358 22.37 -0.51 -14.41
C ASP A 358 23.30 -0.07 -13.26
N GLU A 359 24.00 1.04 -13.51
CA GLU A 359 24.96 1.66 -12.59
C GLU A 359 24.33 2.65 -11.60
N ARG A 360 23.00 2.72 -11.51
CA ARG A 360 22.33 3.60 -10.55
C ARG A 360 22.55 3.11 -9.12
N MET A 361 22.77 4.07 -8.22
CA MET A 361 22.94 3.83 -6.78
C MET A 361 21.66 3.30 -6.14
N TYR A 362 20.54 3.99 -6.35
CA TYR A 362 19.22 3.60 -5.90
C TYR A 362 18.41 3.09 -7.09
N LYS A 363 17.76 1.93 -6.94
CA LYS A 363 17.10 1.31 -8.10
C LYS A 363 15.72 1.95 -8.33
N PRO A 364 15.37 2.32 -9.57
CA PRO A 364 14.11 3.00 -9.84
C PRO A 364 12.92 2.10 -9.52
N ILE A 365 11.82 2.70 -9.06
CA ILE A 365 10.51 2.07 -9.01
C ILE A 365 9.71 2.55 -10.22
N THR A 366 9.02 1.63 -10.87
CA THR A 366 8.07 1.96 -11.94
C THR A 366 6.75 1.28 -11.63
N THR A 367 5.69 2.08 -11.62
CA THR A 367 4.30 1.64 -11.42
C THR A 367 3.80 0.72 -12.54
N THR A 368 4.48 0.73 -13.70
CA THR A 368 4.24 -0.15 -14.85
C THR A 368 5.19 -1.36 -14.92
N GLY A 369 6.04 -1.54 -13.91
CA GLY A 369 7.01 -2.64 -13.87
C GLY A 369 8.39 -2.29 -14.40
N GLY A 370 9.39 -2.85 -13.75
CA GLY A 370 10.80 -2.61 -14.03
C GLY A 370 11.63 -3.86 -13.76
N ARG A 371 12.93 -3.81 -14.11
CA ARG A 371 13.85 -4.95 -13.96
C ARG A 371 13.91 -5.53 -12.55
N TYR A 372 13.63 -4.70 -11.54
CA TYR A 372 13.65 -5.09 -10.13
C TYR A 372 12.27 -5.51 -9.59
N SER A 373 11.19 -5.32 -10.35
CA SER A 373 9.83 -5.55 -9.86
C SER A 373 9.61 -7.00 -9.45
N GLY A 374 10.13 -7.98 -10.21
CA GLY A 374 9.99 -9.40 -9.89
C GLY A 374 10.64 -9.76 -8.54
N ILE A 375 11.90 -9.37 -8.33
CA ILE A 375 12.62 -9.69 -7.09
C ILE A 375 12.10 -8.88 -5.89
N ARG A 376 11.67 -7.63 -6.08
CA ARG A 376 11.03 -6.81 -5.04
C ARG A 376 9.68 -7.40 -4.63
N GLN A 377 8.92 -7.92 -5.59
CA GLN A 377 7.67 -8.64 -5.33
C GLN A 377 7.92 -9.89 -4.46
N LEU A 378 9.12 -10.47 -4.47
CA LEU A 378 9.50 -11.57 -3.59
C LEU A 378 10.22 -11.15 -2.31
N GLY A 379 10.42 -9.85 -2.05
CA GLY A 379 10.98 -9.36 -0.79
C GLY A 379 12.43 -9.76 -0.53
N TYR A 380 13.25 -9.89 -1.58
CA TYR A 380 14.61 -10.43 -1.51
C TYR A 380 15.54 -9.76 -0.46
N VAL A 381 15.26 -8.53 -0.05
CA VAL A 381 16.01 -7.77 0.97
C VAL A 381 15.61 -8.07 2.42
N PHE A 382 14.53 -8.81 2.63
CA PHE A 382 14.01 -9.10 3.97
C PHE A 382 14.50 -10.41 4.54
N TRP A 383 14.83 -11.37 3.69
CA TRP A 383 15.05 -12.75 4.08
C TRP A 383 16.46 -13.01 4.60
N ASP A 384 16.55 -13.86 5.61
CA ASP A 384 17.80 -14.32 6.18
C ASP A 384 18.58 -15.20 5.19
N SER A 385 19.88 -15.31 5.40
CA SER A 385 20.81 -15.98 4.48
C SER A 385 20.42 -17.45 4.22
N GLU A 386 19.97 -18.17 5.25
CA GLU A 386 19.50 -19.56 5.12
C GLU A 386 18.29 -19.68 4.20
N ARG A 387 17.37 -18.71 4.27
CA ARG A 387 16.18 -18.65 3.42
C ARG A 387 16.56 -18.31 1.97
N ILE A 388 17.44 -17.33 1.78
CA ILE A 388 17.93 -16.92 0.46
C ILE A 388 18.64 -18.07 -0.26
N LEU A 389 19.41 -18.88 0.47
CA LEU A 389 20.16 -20.02 -0.08
C LEU A 389 19.33 -21.28 -0.24
N PHE A 390 18.07 -21.28 0.19
CA PHE A 390 17.18 -22.42 -0.03
C PHE A 390 16.91 -22.57 -1.53
N PRO A 391 17.18 -23.73 -2.17
CA PRO A 391 17.17 -23.87 -3.63
C PRO A 391 15.90 -23.34 -4.30
N GLU A 392 14.72 -23.69 -3.78
CA GLU A 392 13.45 -23.26 -4.37
C GLU A 392 13.23 -21.73 -4.29
N ILE A 393 13.79 -21.07 -3.27
CA ILE A 393 13.70 -19.61 -3.12
C ILE A 393 14.74 -18.94 -4.01
N TYR A 394 15.97 -19.47 -4.02
CA TYR A 394 17.06 -18.98 -4.85
C TYR A 394 16.70 -19.02 -6.33
N ASP A 395 16.27 -20.19 -6.82
CA ASP A 395 15.92 -20.41 -8.23
C ASP A 395 14.78 -19.47 -8.64
N LYS A 396 13.79 -19.28 -7.77
CA LYS A 396 12.68 -18.38 -8.04
C LYS A 396 13.09 -16.91 -8.07
N LEU A 397 14.04 -16.50 -7.22
CA LEU A 397 14.60 -15.14 -7.26
C LEU A 397 15.43 -14.93 -8.53
N GLU A 398 16.21 -15.92 -8.97
CA GLU A 398 16.92 -15.89 -10.25
C GLU A 398 15.95 -15.82 -11.44
N ASP A 399 14.89 -16.63 -11.45
CA ASP A 399 13.85 -16.61 -12.48
C ASP A 399 13.20 -15.22 -12.58
N MET A 400 12.85 -14.62 -11.45
CA MET A 400 12.28 -13.28 -11.40
C MET A 400 13.26 -12.18 -11.83
N LYS A 401 14.56 -12.36 -11.54
CA LYS A 401 15.62 -11.44 -11.96
C LYS A 401 15.86 -11.51 -13.46
N CYS A 402 15.71 -12.69 -14.06
CA CYS A 402 15.93 -12.96 -15.48
C CYS A 402 14.65 -12.83 -16.33
N MET A 403 13.55 -12.33 -15.76
CA MET A 403 12.27 -12.18 -16.45
C MET A 403 12.41 -11.29 -17.69
N LEU A 404 11.83 -11.74 -18.82
CA LEU A 404 11.86 -10.97 -20.07
C LEU A 404 11.04 -9.69 -19.92
N TRP A 405 11.45 -8.63 -20.61
CA TRP A 405 10.73 -7.34 -20.57
C TRP A 405 9.25 -7.45 -20.93
N GLN A 406 8.89 -8.32 -21.87
CA GLN A 406 7.50 -8.55 -22.27
C GLN A 406 6.67 -9.13 -21.11
N ASP A 407 7.24 -10.05 -20.35
CA ASP A 407 6.59 -10.65 -19.19
C ASP A 407 6.48 -9.65 -18.03
N ILE A 408 7.50 -8.81 -17.85
CA ILE A 408 7.45 -7.70 -16.87
C ILE A 408 6.32 -6.75 -17.24
N THR A 409 6.26 -6.26 -18.48
CA THR A 409 5.19 -5.36 -18.94
C THR A 409 3.83 -6.03 -18.77
N PHE A 410 3.64 -7.26 -19.25
CA PHE A 410 2.36 -7.94 -19.12
C PHE A 410 1.89 -8.13 -17.67
N ARG A 411 2.84 -8.40 -16.76
CA ARG A 411 2.56 -8.65 -15.34
C ARG A 411 2.33 -7.36 -14.55
N PHE A 412 3.11 -6.32 -14.82
CA PHE A 412 3.18 -5.13 -13.96
C PHE A 412 2.56 -3.87 -14.57
N ASP A 413 2.38 -3.79 -15.89
CA ASP A 413 1.73 -2.65 -16.55
C ASP A 413 0.20 -2.85 -16.62
N PRO A 414 -0.61 -2.04 -15.92
CA PRO A 414 -2.07 -2.10 -16.03
C PRO A 414 -2.57 -1.84 -17.47
N GLY A 415 -1.85 -1.04 -18.25
CA GLY A 415 -2.20 -0.67 -19.62
C GLY A 415 -1.86 -1.73 -20.67
N ALA A 416 -1.14 -2.80 -20.31
CA ALA A 416 -0.77 -3.86 -21.23
C ALA A 416 -1.93 -4.84 -21.56
N GLN A 417 -3.02 -4.80 -20.79
CA GLN A 417 -4.17 -5.68 -20.95
C GLN A 417 -5.41 -4.91 -21.38
N ASN A 418 -6.29 -5.53 -22.17
CA ASN A 418 -7.53 -4.89 -22.62
C ASN A 418 -8.43 -4.54 -21.44
N GLY A 419 -8.72 -3.25 -21.27
CA GLY A 419 -9.54 -2.72 -20.19
C GLY A 419 -11.04 -2.84 -20.43
N ALA A 420 -11.83 -2.57 -19.40
CA ALA A 420 -13.28 -2.50 -19.50
C ALA A 420 -13.76 -1.58 -20.63
N GLY A 421 -13.17 -0.39 -20.78
CA GLY A 421 -13.50 0.53 -21.86
C GLY A 421 -13.32 -0.05 -23.27
N GLU A 422 -12.26 -0.83 -23.50
CA GLU A 422 -12.02 -1.49 -24.80
C GLU A 422 -12.92 -2.71 -24.98
N ARG A 423 -13.24 -3.42 -23.90
CA ARG A 423 -14.08 -4.63 -23.93
C ARG A 423 -15.57 -4.33 -24.06
N LEU A 424 -16.00 -3.10 -23.72
CA LEU A 424 -17.39 -2.65 -23.76
C LEU A 424 -17.69 -1.74 -24.96
N GLU A 425 -16.71 -1.48 -25.83
CA GLU A 425 -16.93 -0.70 -27.05
C GLU A 425 -18.04 -1.35 -27.91
N GLY A 426 -19.00 -0.55 -28.36
CA GLY A 426 -20.17 -1.05 -29.11
C GLY A 426 -21.30 -1.64 -28.26
N VAL A 427 -21.10 -1.85 -26.95
CA VAL A 427 -22.14 -2.41 -26.06
C VAL A 427 -23.18 -1.35 -25.74
N LYS A 428 -24.47 -1.69 -25.86
CA LYS A 428 -25.60 -0.80 -25.57
C LYS A 428 -26.39 -1.25 -24.36
N ILE A 429 -26.77 -0.30 -23.50
CA ILE A 429 -27.60 -0.51 -22.30
C ILE A 429 -28.66 0.58 -22.19
N HIS A 430 -29.72 0.36 -21.41
CA HIS A 430 -30.70 1.42 -21.13
C HIS A 430 -30.08 2.57 -20.31
N ARG A 431 -30.52 3.80 -20.58
CA ARG A 431 -30.09 5.02 -19.87
C ARG A 431 -30.21 4.92 -18.34
N ASP A 432 -31.29 4.35 -17.82
CA ASP A 432 -31.49 4.20 -16.37
C ASP A 432 -30.47 3.23 -15.75
N GLN A 433 -30.02 2.24 -16.52
CA GLN A 433 -28.97 1.31 -16.11
C GLN A 433 -27.58 1.95 -16.18
N MET A 434 -27.35 2.85 -17.15
CA MET A 434 -26.13 3.67 -17.18
C MET A 434 -26.02 4.54 -15.92
N GLN A 435 -27.10 5.22 -15.53
CA GLN A 435 -27.13 6.00 -14.28
C GLN A 435 -26.89 5.13 -13.04
N THR A 436 -27.38 3.89 -13.05
CA THR A 436 -27.12 2.92 -11.98
C THR A 436 -25.64 2.54 -11.94
N LEU A 437 -25.00 2.28 -13.08
CA LEU A 437 -23.56 2.03 -13.14
C LEU A 437 -22.75 3.23 -12.64
N GLU A 438 -23.07 4.45 -13.09
CA GLU A 438 -22.41 5.68 -12.64
C GLU A 438 -22.54 5.89 -11.13
N ARG A 439 -23.69 5.59 -10.55
CA ARG A 439 -23.90 5.65 -9.10
C ARG A 439 -23.09 4.59 -8.34
N ASP A 440 -23.07 3.36 -8.85
CA ASP A 440 -22.51 2.20 -8.14
C ASP A 440 -20.99 2.06 -8.33
N PHE A 441 -20.43 2.62 -9.40
CA PHE A 441 -19.02 2.48 -9.77
C PHE A 441 -18.30 3.80 -10.07
N GLY A 442 -19.02 4.89 -10.34
CA GLY A 442 -18.40 6.16 -10.69
C GLY A 442 -17.64 6.81 -9.54
N TYR A 443 -16.69 7.70 -9.81
CA TYR A 443 -15.90 8.35 -8.75
C TYR A 443 -16.79 9.09 -7.73
N ILE A 444 -16.28 9.24 -6.50
CA ILE A 444 -16.96 9.95 -5.41
C ILE A 444 -16.19 11.24 -5.13
N SER A 445 -16.78 12.39 -5.49
CA SER A 445 -16.20 13.69 -5.18
C SER A 445 -16.08 13.88 -3.67
N ARG A 446 -14.88 14.25 -3.21
CA ARG A 446 -14.69 14.66 -1.82
C ARG A 446 -15.11 16.11 -1.63
N PRO A 447 -15.77 16.46 -0.51
CA PRO A 447 -15.90 17.86 -0.16
C PRO A 447 -14.49 18.46 0.03
N PRO A 448 -14.24 19.70 -0.44
CA PRO A 448 -12.98 20.37 -0.15
C PRO A 448 -12.78 20.41 1.37
N ARG A 449 -11.57 20.08 1.84
CA ARG A 449 -11.25 20.16 3.27
C ARG A 449 -11.63 21.58 3.73
N ALA A 450 -12.59 21.67 4.66
CA ALA A 450 -12.81 22.93 5.36
C ALA A 450 -11.46 23.32 5.97
N SER A 451 -10.95 24.50 5.60
CA SER A 451 -9.83 25.12 6.30
C SER A 451 -10.16 25.01 7.78
N MET A 452 -9.36 24.24 8.54
CA MET A 452 -9.47 24.22 9.99
C MET A 452 -9.21 25.65 10.44
N GLU A 453 -10.28 26.40 10.67
CA GLU A 453 -10.24 27.67 11.37
C GLU A 453 -9.66 27.36 12.75
N SER A 454 -8.50 27.95 12.98
CA SER A 454 -7.82 28.06 14.26
C SER A 454 -8.79 28.38 15.39
N ASN A 455 -8.88 27.47 16.37
CA ASN A 455 -9.25 27.76 17.75
C ASN A 455 -8.29 27.04 18.68
#